data_AF-A0A953Y2N0-F1
#
_entry.id   AF-A0A953Y2N0-F1
#
_cell.length_a   1.000
_cell.length_b   1.000
_cell.length_c   1.000
_cell.angle_alpha   90.00
_cell.angle_beta   90.00
_cell.angle_gamma   90.00
#
_symmetry.space_group_name_H-M   'P 1'
#
loop_
_entity.id
_entity.type
_entity.pdbx_description
1 polymer ?
#
loop_
_entity_poly.entity_id
_entity_poly.type
_entity_poly.pdbx_seq_one_letter_code
_entity_poly.pdbx_strand_id
1 'polypeptide(L)'
;MSEAPAVRPHPRLRKVVQGVLVFLAIYHVATGILCVCFPEYSRDIYAAVYDFNPKYWDQYRLILKPWGSYAIFTGAVLAFAARDPERYRAVIWCMCGLLLVRCGYRLIFAGEAEAVFRMHRSRNYVNVALMLSYNTVLIPWSVLQYRAAKRAPE
;
A
#
# COMPACT_ATOMS: atom_id res chain seq x y z
N MET A 1 -43.56 11.71 1.37
CA MET A 1 -42.24 12.10 0.81
C MET A 1 -41.50 10.82 0.50
N SER A 2 -41.11 10.60 -0.76
CA SER A 2 -40.42 9.37 -1.18
C SER A 2 -38.92 9.52 -0.90
N GLU A 3 -38.33 8.61 -0.12
CA GLU A 3 -36.88 8.58 0.11
C GLU A 3 -36.15 8.36 -1.22
N ALA A 4 -35.24 9.26 -1.56
CA ALA A 4 -34.37 9.05 -2.70
C ALA A 4 -33.45 7.84 -2.40
N PRO A 5 -33.37 6.84 -3.30
CA PRO A 5 -32.60 5.63 -3.05
C PRO A 5 -31.13 5.98 -2.84
N ALA A 6 -30.54 5.48 -1.74
CA ALA A 6 -29.12 5.63 -1.47
C ALA A 6 -28.29 5.16 -2.67
N VAL A 7 -27.45 6.05 -3.21
CA VAL A 7 -26.57 5.74 -4.35
C VAL A 7 -25.53 4.73 -3.88
N ARG A 8 -25.80 3.45 -4.14
CA ARG A 8 -24.82 2.38 -3.90
C ARG A 8 -23.74 2.44 -4.98
N PRO A 9 -22.45 2.29 -4.62
CA PRO A 9 -21.38 2.17 -5.61
C PRO A 9 -21.69 1.03 -6.59
N HIS A 10 -21.26 1.20 -7.84
CA HIS A 10 -21.44 0.15 -8.85
C HIS A 10 -20.76 -1.15 -8.38
N PRO A 11 -21.44 -2.32 -8.43
CA PRO A 11 -20.95 -3.57 -7.86
C PRO A 11 -19.59 -4.01 -8.43
N ARG A 12 -19.31 -3.68 -9.70
CA ARG A 12 -17.99 -3.95 -10.31
C ARG A 12 -16.86 -3.15 -9.65
N LEU A 13 -17.08 -1.86 -9.34
CA LEU A 13 -16.05 -1.02 -8.73
C LEU A 13 -15.70 -1.51 -7.32
N ARG A 14 -16.72 -1.95 -6.56
CA ARG A 14 -16.51 -2.59 -5.26
C ARG A 14 -15.58 -3.79 -5.37
N LYS A 15 -15.83 -4.71 -6.31
CA LYS A 15 -14.98 -5.89 -6.53
C LYS A 15 -13.55 -5.51 -6.92
N VAL A 16 -13.36 -4.47 -7.73
CA VAL A 16 -12.03 -3.96 -8.09
C VAL A 16 -11.28 -3.46 -6.85
N VAL A 17 -11.92 -2.66 -6.01
CA VAL A 17 -11.33 -2.17 -4.75
C VAL A 17 -10.99 -3.31 -3.82
N GLN A 18 -11.89 -4.28 -3.65
CA GLN A 18 -11.61 -5.48 -2.85
C GLN A 18 -10.41 -6.25 -3.41
N GLY A 19 -10.32 -6.43 -4.74
CA GLY A 19 -9.18 -7.07 -5.37
C GLY A 19 -7.87 -6.35 -5.10
N VAL A 20 -7.84 -5.01 -5.20
CA VAL A 20 -6.66 -4.20 -4.86
C VAL A 20 -6.29 -4.36 -3.39
N LEU A 21 -7.26 -4.32 -2.47
CA LEU A 21 -7.02 -4.47 -1.03
C LEU A 21 -6.53 -5.87 -0.68
N VAL A 22 -7.09 -6.93 -1.28
CA VAL A 22 -6.60 -8.32 -1.12
C VAL A 22 -5.17 -8.44 -1.60
N PHE A 23 -4.87 -7.93 -2.81
CA PHE A 23 -3.51 -7.95 -3.35
C PHE A 23 -2.54 -7.25 -2.42
N LEU A 24 -2.87 -6.02 -1.96
CA LEU A 24 -2.03 -5.27 -1.04
C LEU A 24 -1.87 -6.00 0.30
N ALA A 25 -2.93 -6.61 0.84
CA ALA A 25 -2.87 -7.38 2.08
C ALA A 25 -1.89 -8.56 1.94
N ILE A 26 -2.05 -9.37 0.90
CA ILE A 26 -1.17 -10.52 0.62
C ILE A 26 0.27 -10.06 0.44
N TYR A 27 0.50 -9.02 -0.37
CA TYR A 27 1.82 -8.46 -0.61
C TYR A 27 2.50 -8.02 0.70
N HIS A 28 1.79 -7.31 1.58
CA HIS A 28 2.35 -6.83 2.85
C HIS A 28 2.61 -7.97 3.85
N VAL A 29 1.70 -8.95 3.95
CA VAL A 29 1.91 -10.13 4.81
C VAL A 29 3.11 -10.95 4.30
N ALA A 30 3.15 -11.26 3.01
CA ALA A 30 4.21 -12.08 2.42
C ALA A 30 5.58 -11.41 2.56
N THR A 31 5.69 -10.13 2.19
CA THR A 31 6.96 -9.38 2.35
C THR A 31 7.34 -9.19 3.81
N GLY A 32 6.36 -8.99 4.70
CA GLY A 32 6.62 -8.88 6.14
C GLY A 32 7.15 -10.18 6.75
N ILE A 33 6.55 -11.33 6.41
CA ILE A 33 7.05 -12.67 6.81
C ILE A 33 8.46 -12.89 6.28
N LEU A 34 8.70 -12.56 5.01
CA LEU A 34 10.01 -12.67 4.39
C LEU A 34 11.07 -11.85 5.14
N CYS A 35 10.78 -10.60 5.49
CA CYS A 35 11.69 -9.73 6.25
C CYS A 35 11.97 -10.22 7.67
N VAL A 36 10.96 -10.77 8.36
CA VAL A 36 11.09 -11.20 9.76
C VAL A 36 11.80 -12.55 9.86
N CYS A 37 11.35 -13.52 9.08
CA CYS A 37 11.76 -14.92 9.21
C CYS A 37 12.95 -15.26 8.32
N PHE A 38 13.09 -14.60 7.18
CA PHE A 38 14.06 -14.95 6.14
C PHE A 38 14.78 -13.70 5.58
N PRO A 39 15.43 -12.88 6.43
CA PRO A 39 16.01 -11.61 6.00
C PRO A 39 17.03 -11.77 4.86
N GLU A 40 17.72 -12.90 4.80
CA GLU A 40 18.78 -13.12 3.81
C GLU A 40 18.17 -13.39 2.43
N TYR A 41 17.07 -14.15 2.38
CA TYR A 41 16.25 -14.29 1.17
C TYR A 41 15.55 -12.98 0.79
N SER A 42 15.14 -12.19 1.78
CA SER A 42 14.54 -10.87 1.53
C SER A 42 15.50 -9.97 0.77
N ARG A 43 16.81 -10.01 1.08
CA ARG A 43 17.85 -9.27 0.36
C ARG A 43 17.83 -9.57 -1.13
N ASP A 44 17.87 -10.85 -1.47
CA ASP A 44 18.05 -11.29 -2.86
C ASP A 44 16.79 -10.99 -3.67
N ILE A 45 15.60 -11.16 -3.07
CA ILE A 45 14.33 -10.76 -3.68
C ILE A 45 14.25 -9.24 -3.86
N TYR A 46 14.63 -8.46 -2.85
CA TYR A 46 14.61 -7.00 -2.94
C TYR A 46 15.63 -6.48 -3.95
N ALA A 47 16.80 -7.10 -4.07
CA ALA A 47 17.77 -6.81 -5.09
C ALA A 47 17.20 -7.10 -6.49
N ALA A 48 16.59 -8.26 -6.70
CA ALA A 48 16.05 -8.64 -8.01
C ALA A 48 14.85 -7.76 -8.44
N VAL A 49 13.93 -7.46 -7.52
CA VAL A 49 12.67 -6.76 -7.86
C VAL A 49 12.84 -5.25 -7.82
N TYR A 50 13.60 -4.73 -6.85
CA TYR A 50 13.67 -3.30 -6.56
C TYR A 50 15.05 -2.70 -6.81
N ASP A 51 16.04 -3.49 -7.26
CA ASP A 51 17.43 -3.05 -7.38
C ASP A 51 17.98 -2.54 -6.04
N PHE A 52 17.53 -3.18 -4.95
CA PHE A 52 17.88 -2.78 -3.59
C PHE A 52 19.12 -3.54 -3.11
N ASN A 53 20.26 -2.85 -3.08
CA ASN A 53 21.54 -3.41 -2.66
C ASN A 53 22.25 -2.46 -1.66
N PRO A 54 21.86 -2.51 -0.37
CA PRO A 54 22.36 -1.59 0.63
C PRO A 54 23.86 -1.77 0.88
N LYS A 55 24.60 -0.66 0.98
CA LYS A 55 26.02 -0.67 1.33
C LYS A 55 26.29 -1.29 2.72
N TYR A 56 25.34 -1.15 3.63
CA TYR A 56 25.45 -1.52 5.05
C TYR A 56 24.41 -2.60 5.42
N TRP A 57 24.57 -3.80 4.85
CA TRP A 57 23.58 -4.88 4.98
C TRP A 57 23.34 -5.31 6.43
N ASP A 58 24.39 -5.46 7.24
CA ASP A 58 24.27 -5.95 8.62
C ASP A 58 23.41 -5.03 9.49
N GLN A 59 23.56 -3.71 9.32
CA GLN A 59 22.75 -2.69 9.99
C GLN A 59 21.30 -2.73 9.47
N TYR A 60 21.13 -2.85 8.16
CA TYR A 60 19.81 -2.90 7.55
C TYR A 60 19.02 -4.14 8.00
N ARG A 61 19.69 -5.28 8.15
CA ARG A 61 19.11 -6.53 8.65
C ARG A 61 18.47 -6.37 10.03
N LEU A 62 19.05 -5.55 10.91
CA LEU A 62 18.48 -5.27 12.23
C LEU A 62 17.16 -4.47 12.14
N ILE A 63 17.02 -3.63 11.12
CA ILE A 63 15.84 -2.79 10.90
C ILE A 63 14.74 -3.58 10.16
N LEU A 64 15.11 -4.59 9.36
CA LEU A 64 14.15 -5.39 8.59
C LEU A 64 13.10 -6.10 9.45
N LYS A 65 13.46 -6.58 10.64
CA LYS A 65 12.51 -7.30 11.52
C LYS A 65 11.36 -6.41 12.02
N PRO A 66 11.61 -5.24 12.64
CA PRO A 66 10.52 -4.35 13.03
C PRO A 66 9.74 -3.83 11.81
N TRP A 67 10.41 -3.55 10.69
CA TRP A 67 9.73 -3.15 9.45
C TRP A 67 8.82 -4.24 8.88
N GLY A 68 9.29 -5.49 8.90
CA GLY A 68 8.52 -6.65 8.46
C GLY A 68 7.33 -6.91 9.38
N SER A 69 7.49 -6.74 10.69
CA SER A 69 6.38 -6.84 11.66
C SER A 69 5.30 -5.78 11.40
N TYR A 70 5.71 -4.55 11.10
CA TYR A 70 4.79 -3.49 10.68
C TYR A 70 4.06 -3.87 9.39
N ALA A 71 4.77 -4.41 8.39
CA ALA A 71 4.17 -4.86 7.14
C ALA A 71 3.13 -5.98 7.37
N ILE A 72 3.43 -6.97 8.21
CA ILE A 72 2.46 -8.03 8.58
C ILE A 72 1.20 -7.40 9.18
N PHE A 73 1.36 -6.48 10.14
CA PHE A 73 0.23 -5.80 10.76
C PHE A 73 -0.59 -4.98 9.75
N THR A 74 0.07 -4.21 8.88
CA THR A 74 -0.59 -3.46 7.80
C THR A 74 -1.39 -4.41 6.91
N GLY A 75 -0.80 -5.54 6.51
CA GLY A 75 -1.47 -6.55 5.70
C GLY A 75 -2.71 -7.14 6.37
N ALA A 76 -2.63 -7.45 7.67
CA ALA A 76 -3.77 -7.93 8.45
C ALA A 76 -4.91 -6.90 8.52
N VAL A 77 -4.58 -5.64 8.78
CA VAL A 77 -5.56 -4.54 8.80
C VAL A 77 -6.21 -4.34 7.42
N LEU A 78 -5.43 -4.43 6.35
CA LEU A 78 -5.96 -4.36 4.97
C LEU A 78 -6.86 -5.55 4.62
N ALA A 79 -6.63 -6.74 5.19
CA ALA A 79 -7.50 -7.89 4.97
C ALA A 79 -8.92 -7.65 5.52
N PHE A 80 -9.05 -6.97 6.67
CA PHE A 80 -10.36 -6.54 7.19
C PHE A 80 -11.03 -5.52 6.25
N ALA A 81 -10.26 -4.54 5.76
CA ALA A 81 -10.76 -3.56 4.82
C ALA A 81 -11.16 -4.19 3.47
N ALA A 82 -10.48 -5.26 3.03
CA ALA A 82 -10.85 -5.98 1.83
C ALA A 82 -12.22 -6.69 1.96
N ARG A 83 -12.53 -7.22 3.15
CA ARG A 83 -13.81 -7.89 3.41
C ARG A 83 -14.99 -6.92 3.38
N ASP A 84 -14.82 -5.74 4.00
CA ASP A 84 -15.86 -4.72 4.09
C ASP A 84 -15.28 -3.30 3.91
N PRO A 85 -14.99 -2.89 2.66
CA PRO A 85 -14.34 -1.62 2.38
C PRO A 85 -15.12 -0.42 2.92
N GLU A 86 -16.44 -0.49 2.86
CA GLU A 86 -17.33 0.59 3.30
C GLU A 86 -17.19 0.84 4.80
N ARG A 87 -17.18 -0.22 5.61
CA ARG A 87 -16.99 -0.12 7.06
C ARG A 87 -15.60 0.39 7.44
N TYR A 88 -14.57 0.00 6.71
CA TYR A 88 -13.18 0.33 7.01
C TYR A 88 -12.62 1.48 6.14
N ARG A 89 -13.46 2.42 5.71
CA ARG A 89 -13.04 3.57 4.86
C ARG A 89 -11.87 4.38 5.43
N ALA A 90 -11.77 4.52 6.75
CA ALA A 90 -10.69 5.24 7.40
C ALA A 90 -9.33 4.55 7.19
N VAL A 91 -9.30 3.22 7.26
CA VAL A 91 -8.12 2.40 6.98
C VAL A 91 -7.65 2.61 5.53
N ILE A 92 -8.60 2.63 4.58
CA ILE A 92 -8.30 2.84 3.16
C ILE A 92 -7.70 4.24 2.95
N TRP A 93 -8.25 5.28 3.58
CA TRP A 93 -7.66 6.63 3.52
C TRP A 93 -6.26 6.70 4.13
N CYS A 94 -6.03 6.06 5.28
CA CYS A 94 -4.70 5.96 5.87
C CYS A 94 -3.72 5.24 4.93
N MET A 95 -4.16 4.18 4.25
CA MET A 95 -3.35 3.47 3.27
C MET A 95 -3.01 4.36 2.06
N CYS A 96 -3.99 5.09 1.53
CA CYS A 96 -3.75 6.06 0.46
C CYS A 96 -2.72 7.12 0.88
N GLY A 97 -2.87 7.67 2.09
CA GLY A 97 -1.93 8.63 2.67
C GLY A 97 -0.52 8.06 2.79
N LEU A 98 -0.39 6.83 3.32
CA LEU A 98 0.89 6.13 3.44
C LEU A 98 1.55 5.92 2.07
N LEU A 99 0.79 5.51 1.04
CA LEU A 99 1.30 5.34 -0.32
C LEU A 99 1.79 6.67 -0.91
N LEU A 100 1.05 7.76 -0.70
CA LEU A 100 1.45 9.09 -1.16
C LEU A 100 2.73 9.57 -0.46
N VAL A 101 2.81 9.42 0.86
CA VAL A 101 4.03 9.74 1.63
C VAL A 101 5.21 8.92 1.12
N ARG A 102 5.01 7.62 0.85
CA ARG A 102 6.05 6.73 0.33
C ARG A 102 6.49 7.12 -1.09
N CYS A 103 5.57 7.58 -1.94
CA CYS A 103 5.90 8.14 -3.25
C CYS A 103 6.71 9.44 -3.12
N GLY A 104 6.26 10.36 -2.25
CA GLY A 104 6.96 11.61 -1.97
C GLY A 104 8.38 11.38 -1.47
N TYR A 105 8.57 10.50 -0.48
CA TYR A 105 9.88 10.15 0.06
C TYR A 105 10.80 9.58 -1.02
N ARG A 106 10.29 8.66 -1.86
CA ARG A 106 11.07 8.08 -2.97
C ARG A 106 11.49 9.08 -4.04
N LEU A 107 10.69 10.12 -4.27
CA LEU A 107 11.01 11.15 -5.26
C LEU A 107 11.96 12.19 -4.68
N ILE A 108 11.69 12.66 -3.46
CA ILE A 108 12.50 13.70 -2.78
C ILE A 108 13.89 13.16 -2.46
N PHE A 109 13.99 11.93 -1.94
CA PHE A 109 15.26 11.33 -1.51
C PHE A 109 15.80 10.31 -2.53
N ALA A 110 15.52 10.51 -3.82
CA ALA A 110 15.94 9.58 -4.87
C ALA A 110 17.47 9.47 -4.98
N GLY A 111 18.19 10.58 -4.80
CA GLY A 111 19.66 10.61 -4.85
C GLY A 111 20.30 9.89 -3.66
N GLU A 112 19.77 10.10 -2.46
CA GLU A 112 20.19 9.40 -1.26
C GLU A 112 19.88 7.91 -1.35
N ALA A 113 18.72 7.55 -1.90
CA ALA A 113 18.35 6.16 -2.13
C ALA A 113 19.30 5.47 -3.12
N GLU A 114 19.70 6.15 -4.19
CA GLU A 114 20.71 5.67 -5.13
C GLU A 114 22.08 5.53 -4.46
N ALA A 115 22.51 6.51 -3.66
CA ALA A 115 23.81 6.47 -2.99
C ALA A 115 23.92 5.40 -1.89
N VAL A 116 22.87 5.21 -1.10
CA VAL A 116 22.86 4.31 0.07
C VAL A 116 22.40 2.90 -0.28
N PHE A 117 21.34 2.80 -1.07
CA PHE A 117 20.67 1.54 -1.41
C PHE A 117 21.00 1.04 -2.82
N ARG A 118 21.81 1.79 -3.59
CA ARG A 118 22.21 1.45 -4.97
C ARG A 118 21.00 1.21 -5.89
N MET A 119 19.89 1.87 -5.59
CA MET A 119 18.64 1.72 -6.34
C MET A 119 18.65 2.64 -7.56
N HIS A 120 18.67 2.05 -8.76
CA HIS A 120 18.64 2.83 -9.98
C HIS A 120 17.35 3.67 -10.10
N ARG A 121 17.48 4.93 -10.55
CA ARG A 121 16.36 5.89 -10.61
C ARG A 121 15.18 5.39 -11.45
N SER A 122 15.45 4.74 -12.58
CA SER A 122 14.38 4.18 -13.43
C SER A 122 13.53 3.16 -12.68
N ARG A 123 14.15 2.27 -11.90
CA ARG A 123 13.45 1.28 -11.08
C ARG A 123 12.67 1.96 -9.96
N ASN A 124 13.21 3.00 -9.36
CA ASN A 124 12.50 3.79 -8.36
C ASN A 124 11.24 4.46 -8.96
N TYR A 125 11.31 5.02 -10.17
CA TYR A 125 10.15 5.59 -10.85
C TYR A 125 9.07 4.55 -11.19
N VAL A 126 9.47 3.34 -11.61
CA VAL A 126 8.52 2.23 -11.82
C VAL A 126 7.78 1.90 -10.52
N ASN A 127 8.50 1.86 -9.39
CA ASN A 127 7.88 1.63 -8.08
C ASN A 127 6.93 2.76 -7.67
N VAL A 128 7.29 4.02 -7.92
CA VAL A 128 6.41 5.17 -7.69
C VAL A 128 5.15 5.05 -8.55
N ALA A 129 5.29 4.75 -9.84
CA ALA A 129 4.16 4.57 -10.75
C ALA A 129 3.22 3.43 -10.30
N LEU A 130 3.79 2.30 -9.87
CA LEU A 130 3.03 1.18 -9.33
C LEU A 130 2.24 1.58 -8.08
N MET A 131 2.86 2.29 -7.14
CA MET A 131 2.17 2.74 -5.92
C MET A 131 1.06 3.76 -6.24
N LEU A 132 1.30 4.69 -7.16
CA LEU A 132 0.29 5.64 -7.62
C LEU A 132 -0.89 4.93 -8.30
N SER A 133 -0.64 3.83 -9.02
CA SER A 133 -1.70 3.05 -9.69
C SER A 133 -2.72 2.45 -8.71
N TYR A 134 -2.35 2.16 -7.46
CA TYR A 134 -3.32 1.75 -6.44
C TYR A 134 -4.19 2.94 -6.00
N ASN A 135 -3.58 4.12 -5.86
CA ASN A 135 -4.29 5.33 -5.45
C ASN A 135 -5.29 5.83 -6.49
N THR A 136 -5.05 5.61 -7.79
CA THR A 136 -6.01 5.96 -8.85
C THR A 136 -7.31 5.15 -8.75
N VAL A 137 -7.30 3.99 -8.08
CA VAL A 137 -8.50 3.19 -7.80
C VAL A 137 -9.10 3.56 -6.44
N LEU A 138 -8.27 3.58 -5.39
CA LEU A 138 -8.75 3.71 -4.01
C LEU A 138 -9.30 5.10 -3.68
N ILE A 139 -8.67 6.18 -4.18
CA ILE A 139 -9.09 7.56 -3.88
C ILE A 139 -10.46 7.87 -4.52
N PRO A 140 -10.68 7.68 -5.83
CA PRO A 140 -11.98 7.98 -6.43
C PRO A 140 -13.12 7.20 -5.79
N TRP A 141 -12.90 5.92 -5.49
CA TRP A 141 -13.90 5.11 -4.79
C TRP A 141 -14.18 5.68 -3.38
N SER A 142 -13.15 6.02 -2.62
CA SER A 142 -13.32 6.57 -1.26
C SER A 142 -14.06 7.93 -1.26
N VAL A 143 -13.81 8.77 -2.26
CA VAL A 143 -14.53 10.04 -2.46
C VAL A 143 -16.00 9.81 -2.81
N LEU A 144 -16.30 8.84 -3.69
CA LEU A 144 -17.68 8.49 -4.03
C LEU A 144 -18.45 7.98 -2.81
N GLN A 145 -17.82 7.14 -1.98
CA GLN A 145 -18.42 6.66 -0.73
C GLN A 145 -18.70 7.78 0.26
N TYR A 146 -17.75 8.69 0.45
CA TYR A 146 -17.93 9.83 1.34
C TYR A 146 -19.11 10.71 0.89
N ARG A 147 -19.22 10.97 -0.42
CA ARG A 147 -20.34 11.73 -0.99
C ARG A 147 -21.68 11.02 -0.83
N ALA A 148 -21.72 9.69 -0.99
CA ALA A 148 -22.92 8.90 -0.79
C ALA A 148 -23.38 8.96 0.68
N ALA A 149 -22.44 8.82 1.63
CA ALA A 149 -22.74 8.88 3.06
C ALA A 149 -23.30 10.24 3.49
N LYS A 150 -22.78 11.35 2.94
CA LYS A 150 -23.27 12.71 3.26
C LYS A 150 -24.67 13.01 2.71
N ARG A 151 -25.16 12.24 1.73
CA ARG A 151 -26.47 12.44 1.09
C ARG A 151 -27.59 11.62 1.74
N ALA A 152 -27.29 10.73 2.67
CA ALA A 152 -28.31 9.99 3.40
C ALA A 152 -28.97 10.93 4.42
N PRO A 153 -30.32 11.10 4.40
CA PRO A 153 -31.02 11.84 5.45
C PRO A 153 -30.85 11.11 6.79
N GLU A 154 -30.71 11.88 7.88
CA GLU A 154 -30.69 11.37 9.26
C GLU A 154 -32.06 10.84 9.69
#